data_AF-A0A7J6VQK9-F1
#
_entry.id   AF-A0A7J6VQK9-F1
#
_cell.length_a   1.000
_cell.length_b   1.000
_cell.length_c   1.000
_cell.angle_alpha   90.00
_cell.angle_beta   90.00
_cell.angle_gamma   90.00
#
_symmetry.space_group_name_H-M   'P 1'
#
loop_
_entity.id
_entity.type
_entity.pdbx_description
1 polymer ?
#
loop_
_entity_poly.entity_id
_entity_poly.type
_entity_poly.pdbx_seq_one_letter_code
_entity_poly.pdbx_strand_id
1 'polypeptide(L)'
;MLLTYYSKLIGARFYTQTIDENHNSTRDTIGHGTHTASIAVGNQLNKASFYGLAPGNIRGAVPSARIAVYKVCWEDSCGDSELMAAFDDAIADGVDIISISIGTKSAHQYYEDPIAIGSFHAMQKGVLTSQSAGNSGPYESTVASIAPWKLSVAASTTDRQFIVKVVLGDNTTLV
;
A
#
# COMPACT_ATOMS: atom_id res chain seq x y z
N MET A 1 21.62 -6.07 -21.58
CA MET A 1 20.59 -6.46 -20.58
C MET A 1 20.29 -5.25 -19.68
N LEU A 2 19.75 -4.17 -20.24
CA LEU A 2 19.45 -2.89 -19.55
C LEU A 2 18.08 -2.31 -19.96
N LEU A 3 17.34 -3.01 -20.82
CA LEU A 3 16.06 -2.54 -21.40
C LEU A 3 14.82 -3.05 -20.67
N THR A 4 14.95 -3.92 -19.67
CA THR A 4 13.79 -4.50 -18.96
C THR A 4 13.37 -3.74 -17.70
N TYR A 5 14.20 -2.85 -17.15
CA TYR A 5 13.88 -2.14 -15.89
C TYR A 5 12.90 -0.95 -16.11
N TYR A 6 13.00 -0.25 -17.24
CA TYR A 6 12.18 0.93 -17.55
C TYR A 6 10.76 0.64 -18.07
N SER A 7 10.36 -0.64 -18.14
CA SER A 7 9.01 -0.98 -18.57
C SER A 7 8.05 -1.20 -17.40
N LYS A 8 8.52 -1.55 -16.20
CA LYS A 8 7.63 -1.92 -15.09
C LYS A 8 7.05 -0.71 -14.37
N LEU A 9 7.95 0.11 -13.82
CA LEU A 9 7.64 1.39 -13.18
C LEU A 9 7.61 2.46 -14.27
N ILE A 10 6.42 2.91 -14.62
CA ILE A 10 6.17 3.81 -15.76
C ILE A 10 5.92 5.26 -15.33
N GLY A 11 5.70 5.49 -14.04
CA GLY A 11 5.51 6.82 -13.46
C GLY A 11 5.96 6.83 -12.01
N ALA A 12 6.56 7.92 -11.57
CA ALA A 12 6.92 8.12 -10.17
C ALA A 12 6.85 9.62 -9.84
N ARG A 13 6.00 9.97 -8.89
CA ARG A 13 5.81 11.33 -8.37
C ARG A 13 5.87 11.30 -6.84
N PHE A 14 6.24 12.40 -6.23
CA PHE A 14 6.18 12.58 -4.78
C PHE A 14 5.57 13.95 -4.48
N TYR A 15 4.92 14.04 -3.33
CA TYR A 15 4.20 15.23 -2.89
C TYR A 15 4.64 15.51 -1.45
N THR A 16 5.08 16.74 -1.22
CA THR A 16 5.51 17.22 0.10
C THR A 16 5.42 18.74 0.14
N GLN A 17 4.96 19.27 1.27
CA GLN A 17 5.06 20.70 1.59
C GLN A 17 6.45 21.11 2.10
N THR A 18 7.24 20.17 2.62
CA THR A 18 8.58 20.46 3.14
C THR A 18 9.64 20.26 2.06
N ILE A 19 10.47 21.28 1.87
CA ILE A 19 11.60 21.20 0.94
C ILE A 19 12.82 20.70 1.72
N ASP A 20 13.14 19.41 1.59
CA ASP A 20 14.44 18.85 1.94
C ASP A 20 15.07 18.27 0.67
N GLU A 21 16.04 18.99 0.11
CA GLU A 21 16.68 18.65 -1.16
C GLU A 21 17.37 17.26 -1.15
N ASN A 22 17.70 16.72 0.03
CA ASN A 22 18.35 15.41 0.15
C ASN A 22 17.36 14.24 0.27
N HIS A 23 16.12 14.49 0.68
CA HIS A 23 15.10 13.45 0.92
C HIS A 23 13.89 13.54 0.00
N ASN A 24 13.72 14.66 -0.72
CA ASN A 24 12.63 14.90 -1.65
C ASN A 24 12.78 14.11 -2.95
N SER A 25 12.52 12.81 -2.86
CA SER A 25 12.49 11.90 -3.98
C SER A 25 11.34 10.91 -3.88
N THR A 26 11.05 10.25 -5.00
CA THR A 26 10.09 9.15 -5.10
C THR A 26 10.59 7.86 -4.44
N ARG A 27 11.84 7.84 -3.95
CA ARG A 27 12.42 6.67 -3.28
C ARG A 27 11.68 6.41 -1.97
N ASP A 28 11.29 5.15 -1.80
CA ASP A 28 10.77 4.63 -0.54
C ASP A 28 11.94 4.37 0.43
N THR A 29 11.91 5.03 1.58
CA THR A 29 12.92 4.91 2.64
C THR A 29 12.40 4.14 3.86
N ILE A 30 11.11 3.79 3.88
CA ILE A 30 10.44 3.11 5.00
C ILE A 30 10.15 1.65 4.64
N GLY A 31 9.75 1.39 3.39
CA GLY A 31 9.48 0.06 2.85
C GLY A 31 7.99 -0.26 2.67
N HIS A 32 7.08 0.49 3.29
CA HIS A 32 5.64 0.24 3.20
C HIS A 32 5.12 0.31 1.76
N GLY A 33 5.55 1.32 1.00
CA GLY A 33 5.19 1.49 -0.41
C GLY A 33 5.74 0.37 -1.29
N THR A 34 6.99 0.00 -1.10
CA THR A 34 7.64 -1.11 -1.82
C THR A 34 6.93 -2.44 -1.54
N HIS A 35 6.60 -2.70 -0.27
CA HIS A 35 5.91 -3.92 0.14
C HIS A 35 4.52 -4.02 -0.51
N THR A 36 3.69 -2.99 -0.37
CA THR A 36 2.33 -2.94 -0.93
C THR A 36 2.32 -3.00 -2.46
N ALA A 37 3.20 -2.25 -3.12
CA ALA A 37 3.38 -2.29 -4.58
C ALA A 37 3.76 -3.70 -5.07
N SER A 38 4.66 -4.38 -4.37
CA SER A 38 5.10 -5.73 -4.74
C SER A 38 4.00 -6.79 -4.56
N ILE A 39 3.09 -6.62 -3.59
CA ILE A 39 1.92 -7.49 -3.40
C ILE A 39 0.94 -7.32 -4.56
N ALA A 40 0.66 -6.09 -4.98
CA ALA A 40 -0.28 -5.84 -6.07
C ALA A 40 0.26 -6.32 -7.41
N VAL A 41 1.48 -5.92 -7.75
CA VAL A 41 2.01 -6.05 -9.11
C VAL A 41 3.49 -6.42 -9.15
N GLY A 42 4.10 -6.98 -8.11
CA GLY A 42 5.50 -7.41 -8.13
C GLY A 42 5.79 -8.41 -9.26
N ASN A 43 6.92 -8.24 -9.95
CA ASN A 43 7.40 -9.24 -10.89
C ASN A 43 7.76 -10.54 -10.16
N GLN A 44 7.75 -11.66 -10.89
CA GLN A 44 8.14 -12.93 -10.30
C GLN A 44 9.61 -12.91 -9.89
N LEU A 45 9.86 -13.26 -8.63
CA LEU A 45 11.19 -13.47 -8.07
C LEU A 45 11.28 -14.89 -7.53
N ASN A 46 12.29 -15.64 -7.98
CA ASN A 46 12.52 -17.00 -7.54
C ASN A 46 13.42 -17.03 -6.29
N LYS A 47 13.23 -18.02 -5.43
CA LYS A 47 14.04 -18.25 -4.22
C LYS A 47 14.06 -17.05 -3.25
N ALA A 48 12.94 -16.34 -3.13
CA ALA A 48 12.77 -15.29 -2.13
C ALA A 48 12.51 -15.92 -0.76
N SER A 49 12.99 -15.26 0.29
CA SER A 49 12.69 -15.59 1.69
C SER A 49 12.99 -14.39 2.58
N PHE A 50 12.44 -14.39 3.80
CA PHE A 50 12.83 -13.44 4.85
C PHE A 50 13.76 -14.15 5.84
N TYR A 51 15.07 -13.99 5.69
CA TYR A 51 16.08 -14.73 6.47
C TYR A 51 15.86 -16.26 6.47
N GLY A 52 15.43 -16.81 5.32
CA GLY A 52 15.09 -18.24 5.19
C GLY A 52 13.65 -18.60 5.56
N LEU A 53 12.87 -17.68 6.14
CA LEU A 53 11.44 -17.85 6.40
C LEU A 53 10.62 -17.69 5.11
N ALA A 54 9.59 -18.53 4.96
CA ALA A 54 8.72 -18.61 3.79
C ALA A 54 9.49 -18.64 2.45
N PRO A 55 10.38 -19.63 2.25
CA PRO A 55 11.09 -19.76 1.00
C PRO A 55 10.10 -20.08 -0.13
N GLY A 56 10.28 -19.43 -1.27
CA GLY A 56 9.44 -19.73 -2.44
C GLY A 56 9.66 -18.78 -3.61
N ASN A 57 8.84 -18.98 -4.63
CA ASN A 57 8.72 -18.03 -5.73
C ASN A 57 7.60 -17.04 -5.36
N ILE A 58 7.91 -15.75 -5.34
CA ILE A 58 6.95 -14.69 -5.02
C ILE A 58 6.59 -13.92 -6.28
N ARG A 59 5.37 -13.38 -6.30
CA ARG A 59 4.87 -12.49 -7.33
C ARG A 59 3.72 -11.65 -6.78
N GLY A 60 3.43 -10.53 -7.42
CA GLY A 60 2.18 -9.80 -7.15
C GLY A 60 0.96 -10.52 -7.73
N ALA A 61 -0.22 -10.01 -7.39
CA ALA A 61 -1.49 -10.49 -7.95
C ALA A 61 -1.51 -10.41 -9.48
N VAL A 62 -1.01 -9.31 -10.05
CA VAL A 62 -0.92 -9.10 -11.51
C VAL A 62 0.52 -8.73 -11.92
N PRO A 63 1.42 -9.71 -12.11
CA PRO A 63 2.84 -9.43 -12.38
C PRO A 63 3.11 -8.70 -13.70
N SER A 64 2.21 -8.79 -14.67
CA SER A 64 2.33 -8.14 -15.97
C SER A 64 1.87 -6.68 -15.98
N ALA A 65 1.15 -6.22 -14.95
CA ALA A 65 0.65 -4.86 -14.87
C ALA A 65 1.80 -3.83 -14.78
N ARG A 66 1.55 -2.60 -15.22
CA ARG A 66 2.49 -1.48 -15.01
C ARG A 66 2.22 -0.86 -13.63
N ILE A 67 3.17 -0.11 -13.10
CA ILE A 67 3.00 0.64 -11.86
C ILE A 67 3.38 2.11 -12.03
N ALA A 68 2.52 2.99 -11.54
CA ALA A 68 2.83 4.40 -11.29
C ALA A 68 2.80 4.63 -9.77
N VAL A 69 3.82 5.29 -9.24
CA VAL A 69 3.97 5.52 -7.80
C VAL A 69 3.72 6.99 -7.47
N TYR A 70 2.88 7.22 -6.47
CA TYR A 70 2.54 8.55 -5.96
C TYR A 70 2.87 8.58 -4.47
N LYS A 71 4.06 9.06 -4.12
CA LYS A 71 4.52 9.10 -2.72
C LYS A 71 3.92 10.31 -2.02
N VAL A 72 3.01 10.06 -1.10
CA VAL A 72 2.29 11.08 -0.29
C VAL A 72 2.58 10.97 1.21
N CYS A 73 3.20 9.87 1.63
CA CYS A 73 3.57 9.63 3.01
C CYS A 73 5.08 9.80 3.20
N TRP A 74 5.43 10.42 4.31
CA TRP A 74 6.78 10.63 4.82
C TRP A 74 6.88 9.97 6.21
N GLU A 75 8.00 10.16 6.92
CA GLU A 75 8.28 9.43 8.17
C GLU A 75 7.13 9.49 9.18
N ASP A 76 6.51 10.66 9.36
CA ASP A 76 5.53 10.87 10.43
C ASP A 76 4.08 11.03 9.97
N SER A 77 3.84 11.24 8.66
CA SER A 77 2.48 11.56 8.19
C SER A 77 2.30 11.41 6.69
N CYS A 78 1.03 11.36 6.29
CA CYS A 78 0.58 11.56 4.92
C CYS A 78 -0.30 12.81 4.94
N GLY A 79 0.08 13.85 4.19
CA GLY A 79 -0.66 15.11 4.19
C GLY A 79 -1.94 15.04 3.36
N ASP A 80 -3.00 15.70 3.81
CA ASP A 80 -4.30 15.69 3.13
C ASP A 80 -4.20 16.35 1.74
N SER A 81 -3.49 17.48 1.63
CA SER A 81 -3.23 18.17 0.35
C SER A 81 -2.39 17.32 -0.61
N GLU A 82 -1.38 16.62 -0.09
CA GLU A 82 -0.52 15.73 -0.85
C GLU A 82 -1.31 14.53 -1.39
N LEU A 83 -2.21 13.96 -0.58
CA LEU A 83 -3.15 12.93 -0.98
C LEU A 83 -4.07 13.41 -2.11
N MET A 84 -4.67 14.59 -1.97
CA MET A 84 -5.56 15.16 -2.99
C MET A 84 -4.81 15.45 -4.29
N ALA A 85 -3.61 16.01 -4.23
CA ALA A 85 -2.77 16.27 -5.41
C ALA A 85 -2.37 14.97 -6.12
N ALA A 86 -2.04 13.92 -5.36
CA ALA A 86 -1.74 12.61 -5.93
C ALA A 86 -2.94 11.96 -6.62
N PHE A 87 -4.16 12.11 -6.06
CA PHE A 87 -5.37 11.63 -6.72
C PHE A 87 -5.60 12.37 -8.05
N ASP A 88 -5.47 13.69 -8.06
CA ASP A 88 -5.68 14.50 -9.27
C ASP A 88 -4.70 14.07 -10.39
N ASP A 89 -3.41 13.99 -10.07
CA ASP A 89 -2.38 13.52 -11.00
C ASP A 89 -2.60 12.07 -11.43
N ALA A 90 -2.96 11.15 -10.52
CA ALA A 90 -3.19 9.74 -10.86
C ALA A 90 -4.37 9.58 -11.83
N ILE A 91 -5.45 10.33 -11.61
CA ILE A 91 -6.62 10.35 -12.50
C ILE A 91 -6.23 10.94 -13.86
N ALA A 92 -5.50 12.06 -13.88
CA ALA A 92 -5.07 12.72 -15.11
C ALA A 92 -4.05 11.89 -15.92
N ASP A 93 -3.15 11.18 -15.23
CA ASP A 93 -2.18 10.26 -15.82
C ASP A 93 -2.87 9.00 -16.40
N GLY A 94 -4.16 8.78 -16.10
CA GLY A 94 -4.98 7.72 -16.70
C GLY A 94 -4.75 6.34 -16.09
N VAL A 95 -4.55 6.25 -14.77
CA VAL A 95 -4.44 4.95 -14.09
C VAL A 95 -5.75 4.16 -14.15
N ASP A 96 -5.67 2.83 -14.28
CA ASP A 96 -6.85 1.96 -14.35
C ASP A 96 -7.46 1.64 -12.97
N ILE A 97 -6.63 1.62 -11.92
CA ILE A 97 -7.02 1.29 -10.54
C ILE A 97 -6.07 1.98 -9.56
N ILE A 98 -6.59 2.40 -8.41
CA ILE A 98 -5.81 2.98 -7.32
C ILE A 98 -5.78 2.00 -6.14
N SER A 99 -4.59 1.68 -5.65
CA SER A 99 -4.39 0.90 -4.42
C SER A 99 -3.80 1.81 -3.34
N ILE A 100 -4.54 2.03 -2.26
CA ILE A 100 -4.16 2.93 -1.17
C ILE A 100 -4.25 2.24 0.19
N SER A 101 -3.11 1.88 0.76
CA SER A 101 -3.01 1.30 2.10
C SER A 101 -2.76 2.38 3.15
N ILE A 102 -3.59 3.42 3.12
CA ILE A 102 -3.54 4.60 4.00
C ILE A 102 -4.97 4.86 4.49
N GLY A 103 -5.10 5.35 5.71
CA GLY A 103 -6.38 5.77 6.27
C GLY A 103 -6.19 6.44 7.62
N THR A 104 -7.25 7.09 8.09
CA THR A 104 -7.32 7.68 9.43
C THR A 104 -7.61 6.59 10.49
N LYS A 105 -7.44 6.93 11.77
CA LYS A 105 -7.77 6.02 12.89
C LYS A 105 -9.27 5.84 13.10
N SER A 106 -10.06 6.81 12.67
CA SER A 106 -11.52 6.90 12.82
C SER A 106 -12.17 7.40 11.53
N ALA A 107 -13.44 7.07 11.32
CA ALA A 107 -14.21 7.60 10.20
C ALA A 107 -14.43 9.12 10.35
N HIS A 108 -14.36 9.82 9.22
CA HIS A 108 -14.70 11.24 9.10
C HIS A 108 -15.85 11.43 8.11
N GLN A 109 -16.45 12.62 8.11
CA GLN A 109 -17.46 12.95 7.10
C GLN A 109 -16.81 12.96 5.71
N TYR A 110 -17.55 12.56 4.68
CA TYR A 110 -16.97 12.33 3.35
C TYR A 110 -16.29 13.56 2.73
N TYR A 111 -16.75 14.77 3.07
CA TYR A 111 -16.18 16.03 2.58
C TYR A 111 -15.00 16.53 3.43
N GLU A 112 -14.63 15.81 4.49
CA GLU A 112 -13.46 16.06 5.33
C GLU A 112 -12.37 14.98 5.15
N ASP A 113 -12.70 13.84 4.55
CA ASP A 113 -11.75 12.76 4.26
C ASP A 113 -11.15 12.95 2.85
N PRO A 114 -9.84 13.28 2.73
CA PRO A 114 -9.19 13.49 1.43
C PRO A 114 -9.21 12.24 0.55
N ILE A 115 -9.19 11.03 1.14
CA ILE A 115 -9.29 9.78 0.39
C ILE A 115 -10.71 9.59 -0.11
N ALA A 116 -11.75 9.94 0.66
CA ALA A 116 -13.13 9.92 0.19
C ALA A 116 -13.34 10.89 -0.98
N ILE A 117 -12.85 12.13 -0.88
CA ILE A 117 -12.94 13.13 -1.95
C ILE A 117 -12.19 12.66 -3.22
N GLY A 118 -10.91 12.28 -3.08
CA GLY A 118 -10.10 11.85 -4.23
C GLY A 118 -10.65 10.60 -4.92
N SER A 119 -11.09 9.61 -4.14
CA SER A 119 -11.73 8.41 -4.69
C SER A 119 -13.09 8.64 -5.31
N PHE A 120 -13.84 9.66 -4.87
CA PHE A 120 -15.10 10.03 -5.51
C PHE A 120 -14.84 10.50 -6.94
N HIS A 121 -13.87 11.41 -7.12
CA HIS A 121 -13.47 11.88 -8.44
C HIS A 121 -12.85 10.78 -9.30
N ALA A 122 -12.08 9.86 -8.71
CA ALA A 122 -11.58 8.68 -9.40
C ALA A 122 -12.73 7.81 -9.93
N MET A 123 -13.73 7.52 -9.08
CA MET A 123 -14.91 6.74 -9.46
C MET A 123 -15.73 7.42 -10.56
N GLN A 124 -15.87 8.75 -10.54
CA GLN A 124 -16.52 9.51 -11.62
C GLN A 124 -15.83 9.34 -12.98
N LYS A 125 -14.56 8.97 -12.99
CA LYS A 125 -13.77 8.66 -14.19
C LYS A 125 -13.63 7.16 -14.46
N GLY A 126 -14.31 6.31 -13.70
CA GLY A 126 -14.27 4.85 -13.85
C GLY A 126 -13.04 4.19 -13.22
N VAL A 127 -12.32 4.88 -12.34
CA VAL A 127 -11.14 4.37 -11.65
C VAL A 127 -11.53 3.91 -10.24
N LEU A 128 -11.47 2.60 -9.98
CA LEU A 128 -11.78 2.03 -8.67
C LEU A 128 -10.63 2.29 -7.68
N THR A 129 -10.96 2.66 -6.45
CA THR A 129 -10.01 2.77 -5.33
C THR A 129 -10.19 1.62 -4.36
N SER A 130 -9.13 0.83 -4.16
CA SER A 130 -9.02 -0.19 -3.12
C SER A 130 -8.30 0.39 -1.90
N GLN A 131 -9.00 0.46 -0.76
CA GLN A 131 -8.49 1.04 0.49
C GLN A 131 -8.51 0.02 1.63
N SER A 132 -7.47 0.01 2.47
CA SER A 132 -7.46 -0.77 3.72
C SER A 132 -8.53 -0.28 4.70
N ALA A 133 -9.25 -1.19 5.35
CA ALA A 133 -10.26 -0.85 6.36
C ALA A 133 -9.68 -0.15 7.61
N GLY A 134 -8.40 -0.39 7.91
CA GLY A 134 -7.70 0.10 9.09
C GLY A 134 -7.33 -1.03 10.05
N ASN A 135 -6.43 -0.72 11.00
CA ASN A 135 -5.90 -1.68 11.97
C ASN A 135 -6.38 -1.41 13.41
N SER A 136 -7.45 -0.63 13.56
CA SER A 136 -7.97 -0.16 14.86
C SER A 136 -8.94 -1.15 15.53
N GLY A 137 -9.10 -2.36 15.00
CA GLY A 137 -9.94 -3.41 15.61
C GLY A 137 -9.44 -3.84 17.00
N PRO A 138 -10.14 -4.75 17.70
CA PRO A 138 -11.25 -5.59 17.20
C PRO A 138 -12.65 -5.08 17.57
N TYR A 139 -12.77 -3.91 18.21
CA TYR A 139 -14.06 -3.39 18.65
C TYR A 139 -14.91 -2.89 17.47
N GLU A 140 -16.22 -2.85 17.68
CA GLU A 140 -17.18 -2.32 16.70
C GLU A 140 -16.86 -0.86 16.32
N SER A 141 -17.29 -0.45 15.12
CA SER A 141 -17.16 0.93 14.63
C SER A 141 -15.72 1.48 14.55
N THR A 142 -14.75 0.61 14.27
CA THR A 142 -13.33 0.96 14.14
C THR A 142 -12.84 1.14 12.69
N VAL A 143 -13.70 0.84 11.70
CA VAL A 143 -13.39 1.01 10.27
C VAL A 143 -13.43 2.49 9.89
N ALA A 144 -12.36 2.98 9.25
CA ALA A 144 -12.28 4.36 8.75
C ALA A 144 -12.65 4.48 7.26
N SER A 145 -12.46 3.41 6.47
CA SER A 145 -12.81 3.38 5.04
C SER A 145 -14.32 3.16 4.85
N ILE A 146 -15.11 4.23 4.97
CA ILE A 146 -16.59 4.17 5.01
C ILE A 146 -17.30 4.72 3.76
N ALA A 147 -16.57 5.26 2.78
CA ALA A 147 -17.21 5.82 1.59
C ALA A 147 -17.69 4.71 0.64
N PRO A 148 -18.95 4.76 0.16
CA PRO A 148 -19.57 3.66 -0.58
C PRO A 148 -19.01 3.43 -2.00
N TRP A 149 -18.27 4.40 -2.54
CA TRP A 149 -17.64 4.31 -3.86
C TRP A 149 -16.21 3.73 -3.83
N LYS A 150 -15.73 3.30 -2.66
CA LYS A 150 -14.43 2.63 -2.50
C LYS A 150 -14.61 1.15 -2.18
N LEU A 151 -13.63 0.33 -2.56
CA LEU A 151 -13.51 -1.04 -2.07
C LEU A 151 -12.75 -1.03 -0.74
N SER A 152 -13.46 -1.25 0.36
CA SER A 152 -12.88 -1.35 1.71
C SER A 152 -12.44 -2.78 2.01
N VAL A 153 -11.14 -2.98 2.28
CA VAL A 153 -10.52 -4.31 2.40
C VAL A 153 -10.11 -4.60 3.85
N ALA A 154 -10.66 -5.67 4.44
CA ALA A 154 -10.26 -6.20 5.75
C ALA A 154 -9.06 -7.17 5.64
N ALA A 155 -8.42 -7.49 6.76
CA ALA A 155 -7.33 -8.47 6.84
C ALA A 155 -7.81 -9.79 7.47
N SER A 156 -7.29 -10.90 6.96
CA SER A 156 -7.50 -12.24 7.50
C SER A 156 -6.19 -13.05 7.43
N THR A 157 -6.17 -14.20 8.10
CA THR A 157 -5.02 -15.11 8.09
C THR A 157 -5.02 -16.02 6.87
N THR A 158 -3.84 -16.49 6.48
CA THR A 158 -3.69 -17.60 5.52
C THR A 158 -3.56 -18.93 6.26
N ASP A 159 -3.52 -20.03 5.51
CA ASP A 159 -3.20 -21.38 6.02
C ASP A 159 -1.76 -21.50 6.54
N ARG A 160 -0.83 -20.72 5.98
CA ARG A 160 0.57 -20.67 6.44
C ARG A 160 0.71 -19.92 7.77
N GLN A 161 1.40 -20.55 8.73
CA GLN A 161 1.77 -19.98 10.02
C GLN A 161 3.28 -20.08 10.26
N PHE A 162 3.84 -19.08 10.94
CA PHE A 162 5.22 -19.13 11.43
C PHE A 162 5.20 -19.42 12.92
N ILE A 163 5.88 -20.49 13.32
CA ILE A 163 5.89 -20.98 14.69
C ILE A 163 7.34 -20.99 15.17
N VAL A 164 7.59 -20.43 16.35
CA VAL A 164 8.91 -20.39 16.98
C VAL A 164 8.90 -21.37 18.15
N LYS A 165 9.59 -22.50 17.98
CA LYS A 165 9.73 -23.50 19.04
C LYS A 165 10.69 -23.00 20.11
N VAL A 166 10.28 -23.06 21.37
CA VAL A 166 11.11 -22.69 22.53
C VAL A 166 11.43 -23.96 23.30
N VAL A 167 12.72 -24.28 23.44
CA VAL A 167 13.21 -25.42 24.24
C VAL A 167 13.68 -24.91 25.59
N LEU A 168 13.07 -25.39 26.67
CA LEU A 168 13.39 -25.03 28.06
C LEU A 168 14.57 -25.86 28.60
N GLY A 169 15.13 -25.45 29.74
CA GLY A 169 16.29 -26.11 30.35
C GLY A 169 16.05 -27.54 30.85
N ASP A 170 14.79 -27.93 31.01
CA ASP A 170 14.33 -29.29 31.32
C ASP A 170 14.04 -30.12 30.04
N ASN A 171 14.38 -29.58 28.87
CA ASN A 171 14.14 -30.15 27.54
C ASN A 171 12.66 -30.18 27.11
N THR A 172 11.76 -29.54 27.86
CA THR A 172 10.38 -29.32 27.42
C THR A 172 10.34 -28.35 26.23
N THR A 173 9.59 -28.69 25.18
CA THR A 173 9.42 -27.82 24.01
C THR A 173 8.05 -27.17 24.02
N LEU A 174 8.00 -25.84 24.01
CA LEU A 174 6.81 -25.04 23.77
C LEU A 174 6.72 -24.71 22.27
N VAL A 175 5.52 -24.81 21.71
CA VAL A 175 5.20 -24.57 20.31
C VAL A 175 4.17 -23.46 20.23
#